data_AF-A0A656QBM1-F1
#
_entry.id   AF-A0A656QBM1-F1
#
_cell.length_a   1.000
_cell.length_b   1.000
_cell.length_c   1.000
_cell.angle_alpha   90.00
_cell.angle_beta   90.00
_cell.angle_gamma   90.00
#
_symmetry.space_group_name_H-M   'P 1'
#
loop_
_entity.id
_entity.type
_entity.pdbx_description
1 polymer ?
#
loop_
_entity_poly.entity_id
_entity_poly.type
_entity_poly.pdbx_seq_one_letter_code
_entity_poly.pdbx_strand_id
1 'polypeptide(L)'
;MNIGGGAGAVLGTTSGISNLASSLAARLGGSAGSYFDQLRPASFRGVPFVSLGGEGGFGRRNELHEYPLRDTPWVEDLGRGTRRFRVFGFVVGDDVIAQRDMLIAACEKEGAGSLVHPTYGRRDVSLMDSRWIERWEKGRYFEFEFEFIEGGPRVFPATSVAGGSLVGNAASGLNIAAALNFARTALTAIAYGAAVLGSAVSTAVGWYTAAKNFVGDARNLFKLLTNLPGDFGRFAGSATVPTFSKFPSSSVDTSGATVESLTQAATLARANLDAASATLDAAARNLDASTIDDFTAAVQGVTSAMLAATPDPADSMRLLASLAAYDPSGATTASTIGTAMATMQSACSDLFRRATIASIAVAASNYEPTSSDDAARVRGQVLDLIDAEMTVSGDQGDDETYEALRSLRQAVVSDLNQRGASLPAMRTFVFATPLPSLTLANRIYRDASRADELVSQADPVHPAFFPTSFKALAT
;
A
#
# COMPACT_ATOMS: atom_id res chain seq x y z
N MET A 1 9.13 57.13 -74.41
CA MET A 1 8.88 55.79 -73.82
C MET A 1 10.13 55.43 -73.04
N ASN A 2 10.11 54.98 -71.78
CA ASN A 2 9.08 54.39 -70.95
C ASN A 2 9.50 54.62 -69.48
N ILE A 3 8.56 54.91 -68.58
CA ILE A 3 8.80 55.07 -67.13
C ILE A 3 8.32 53.80 -66.45
N GLY A 4 9.22 53.14 -65.72
CA GLY A 4 8.89 51.98 -64.89
C GLY A 4 9.83 51.87 -63.70
N GLY A 5 9.26 51.64 -62.51
CA GLY A 5 9.97 51.12 -61.34
C GLY A 5 9.94 52.04 -60.12
N GLY A 6 9.02 51.79 -59.17
CA GLY A 6 9.05 52.46 -57.87
C GLY A 6 7.79 52.34 -57.00
N ALA A 7 7.20 51.15 -56.83
CA ALA A 7 6.14 50.92 -55.84
C ALA A 7 6.04 49.42 -55.48
N GLY A 8 6.85 48.95 -54.52
CA GLY A 8 6.90 47.53 -54.18
C GLY A 8 7.27 47.17 -52.73
N ALA A 9 7.32 48.12 -51.79
CA ALA A 9 7.87 47.85 -50.45
C ALA A 9 6.96 48.24 -49.26
N VAL A 10 5.66 48.46 -49.46
CA VAL A 10 4.73 48.84 -48.36
C VAL A 10 3.62 47.80 -48.08
N LEU A 11 3.58 46.68 -48.81
CA LEU A 11 2.53 45.65 -48.64
C LEU A 11 2.94 44.44 -47.77
N GLY A 12 4.15 44.43 -47.20
CA GLY A 12 4.67 43.29 -46.42
C GLY A 12 4.40 43.31 -44.92
N THR A 13 3.99 44.45 -44.34
CA THR A 13 3.87 44.62 -42.88
C THR A 13 2.45 44.40 -42.34
N THR A 14 1.44 44.36 -43.20
CA THR A 14 0.04 44.10 -42.81
C THR A 14 -0.26 42.60 -42.60
N SER A 15 0.39 41.71 -43.37
CA SER A 15 0.20 40.25 -43.25
C SER A 15 0.85 39.63 -42.01
N GLY A 16 1.85 40.29 -41.42
CA GLY A 16 2.49 39.83 -40.18
C GLY A 16 1.63 40.11 -38.94
N ILE A 17 0.92 41.25 -38.93
CA ILE A 17 0.09 41.68 -37.80
C ILE A 17 -1.23 40.87 -37.74
N SER A 18 -1.81 40.51 -38.89
CA SER A 18 -3.02 39.66 -38.96
C SER A 18 -2.76 38.22 -38.50
N ASN A 19 -1.58 37.68 -38.77
CA ASN A 19 -1.20 36.33 -38.33
C ASN A 19 -0.85 36.31 -36.84
N LEU A 20 -0.23 37.38 -36.31
CA LEU A 20 -0.01 37.52 -34.87
C LEU A 20 -1.33 37.68 -34.11
N ALA A 21 -2.28 38.48 -34.60
CA ALA A 21 -3.59 38.67 -33.99
C ALA A 21 -4.41 37.38 -33.94
N SER A 22 -4.39 36.58 -35.02
CA SER A 22 -5.04 35.27 -35.08
C SER A 22 -4.40 34.26 -34.11
N SER A 23 -3.06 34.25 -34.00
CA SER A 23 -2.33 33.36 -33.08
C SER A 23 -2.48 33.76 -31.61
N LEU A 24 -2.66 35.06 -31.33
CA LEU A 24 -2.89 35.59 -29.99
C LEU A 24 -4.35 35.37 -29.56
N ALA A 25 -5.33 35.51 -30.46
CA ALA A 25 -6.73 35.18 -30.20
C ALA A 25 -6.95 33.67 -29.97
N ALA A 26 -6.23 32.80 -30.68
CA ALA A 26 -6.25 31.35 -30.42
C ALA A 26 -5.61 30.97 -29.07
N ARG A 27 -4.61 31.73 -28.61
CA ARG A 27 -3.96 31.54 -27.29
C ARG A 27 -4.71 32.21 -26.13
N LEU A 28 -5.56 33.20 -26.41
CA LEU A 28 -6.34 33.95 -25.42
C LEU A 28 -7.83 33.57 -25.44
N GLY A 29 -8.15 32.28 -25.66
CA GLY A 29 -9.50 31.73 -25.48
C GLY A 29 -10.53 32.21 -26.52
N GLY A 30 -10.14 32.27 -27.80
CA GLY A 30 -10.97 32.78 -28.89
C GLY A 30 -12.35 32.11 -29.03
N SER A 31 -13.36 32.99 -29.12
CA SER A 31 -14.71 32.82 -29.65
C SER A 31 -14.95 31.48 -30.37
N ALA A 32 -15.85 30.66 -29.82
CA ALA A 32 -16.38 29.51 -30.51
C ALA A 32 -16.86 29.92 -31.92
N GLY A 33 -16.43 29.20 -32.96
CA GLY A 33 -16.85 29.46 -34.36
C GLY A 33 -18.37 29.41 -34.52
N SER A 34 -18.90 29.67 -35.71
CA SER A 34 -20.35 29.54 -35.91
C SER A 34 -20.81 28.11 -35.56
N TYR A 35 -22.05 27.94 -35.10
CA TYR A 35 -22.58 26.63 -34.69
C TYR A 35 -22.29 25.52 -35.72
N PHE A 36 -22.33 25.85 -37.01
CA PHE A 36 -22.07 24.92 -38.11
C PHE A 36 -20.58 24.55 -38.27
N ASP A 37 -19.66 25.45 -37.93
CA ASP A 37 -18.20 25.18 -37.98
C ASP A 37 -17.74 24.21 -36.88
N GLN A 38 -18.58 23.99 -35.87
CA GLN A 38 -18.31 23.08 -34.75
C GLN A 38 -18.84 21.65 -35.00
N LEU A 39 -19.66 21.44 -36.04
CA LEU A 39 -20.25 20.14 -36.36
C LEU A 39 -19.20 19.21 -36.97
N ARG A 40 -19.01 18.06 -36.33
CA ARG A 40 -18.14 16.99 -36.84
C ARG A 40 -18.93 16.01 -37.71
N PRO A 41 -18.32 15.39 -38.75
CA PRO A 41 -18.97 14.32 -39.49
C PRO A 41 -19.30 13.15 -38.55
N ALA A 42 -20.54 12.67 -38.60
CA ALA A 42 -20.97 11.61 -37.69
C ALA A 42 -20.36 10.27 -38.14
N SER A 43 -19.85 9.50 -37.18
CA SER A 43 -19.34 8.16 -37.45
C SER A 43 -19.46 7.25 -36.24
N PHE A 44 -19.66 5.97 -36.48
CA PHE A 44 -19.62 4.94 -35.44
C PHE A 44 -18.56 3.92 -35.82
N ARG A 45 -17.56 3.73 -34.93
CA ARG A 45 -16.41 2.84 -35.17
C ARG A 45 -15.69 3.10 -36.51
N GLY A 46 -15.71 4.36 -36.96
CA GLY A 46 -15.08 4.80 -38.21
C GLY A 46 -15.97 4.70 -39.45
N VAL A 47 -17.18 4.11 -39.36
CA VAL A 47 -18.14 4.10 -40.48
C VAL A 47 -18.95 5.41 -40.45
N PRO A 48 -18.91 6.23 -41.51
CA PRO A 48 -19.60 7.51 -41.55
C PRO A 48 -21.11 7.34 -41.77
N PHE A 49 -21.90 8.24 -41.17
CA PHE A 49 -23.34 8.37 -41.45
C PHE A 49 -23.76 9.83 -41.33
N VAL A 50 -24.91 10.19 -41.89
CA VAL A 50 -25.46 11.55 -41.74
C VAL A 50 -26.37 11.57 -40.50
N SER A 51 -26.12 12.46 -39.55
CA SER A 51 -26.98 12.62 -38.36
C SER A 51 -28.22 13.47 -38.69
N LEU A 52 -29.40 12.94 -38.39
CA LEU A 52 -30.69 13.65 -38.47
C LEU A 52 -31.03 14.33 -37.13
N GLY A 53 -30.55 13.78 -36.03
CA GLY A 53 -30.83 14.28 -34.69
C GLY A 53 -30.49 13.27 -33.62
N GLY A 54 -30.68 13.66 -32.36
CA GLY A 54 -30.48 12.76 -31.23
C GLY A 54 -31.24 13.20 -30.00
N GLU A 55 -31.52 12.24 -29.14
CA GLU A 55 -32.14 12.39 -27.84
C GLU A 55 -31.18 11.85 -26.77
N GLY A 56 -31.17 12.44 -25.58
CA GLY A 56 -30.31 11.99 -24.49
C GLY A 56 -31.00 12.10 -23.13
N GLY A 57 -31.02 11.01 -22.39
CA GLY A 57 -31.49 10.97 -21.00
C GLY A 57 -30.32 11.10 -20.03
N PHE A 58 -30.46 11.96 -19.02
CA PHE A 58 -29.47 12.15 -17.95
C PHE A 58 -30.17 12.18 -16.59
N GLY A 59 -29.48 11.72 -15.56
CA GLY A 59 -30.03 11.68 -14.20
C GLY A 59 -29.14 10.94 -13.21
N ARG A 60 -29.66 10.77 -12.00
CA ARG A 60 -29.08 9.94 -10.94
C ARG A 60 -29.98 8.73 -10.71
N ARG A 61 -29.39 7.61 -10.31
CA ARG A 61 -30.15 6.42 -9.93
C ARG A 61 -30.55 6.59 -8.48
N ASN A 62 -31.84 6.72 -8.24
CA ASN A 62 -32.39 6.92 -6.91
C ASN A 62 -33.29 5.73 -6.57
N GLU A 63 -33.12 5.17 -5.37
CA GLU A 63 -34.02 4.15 -4.82
C GLU A 63 -35.01 4.83 -3.87
N LEU A 64 -36.29 4.55 -4.05
CA LEU A 64 -37.37 5.14 -3.24
C LEU A 64 -37.79 4.15 -2.16
N HIS A 65 -37.61 4.53 -0.91
CA HIS A 65 -38.03 3.74 0.24
C HIS A 65 -39.31 4.35 0.84
N GLU A 66 -40.42 3.63 0.66
CA GLU A 66 -41.73 4.00 1.21
C GLU A 66 -42.01 3.16 2.46
N TYR A 67 -42.33 3.83 3.57
CA TYR A 67 -42.67 3.18 4.83
C TYR A 67 -44.16 3.36 5.15
N PRO A 68 -44.88 2.31 5.58
CA PRO A 68 -46.27 2.44 5.99
C PRO A 68 -46.46 3.51 7.06
N LEU A 69 -47.53 4.32 6.95
CA LEU A 69 -47.89 5.42 7.87
C LEU A 69 -46.93 6.63 7.88
N ARG A 70 -46.04 6.75 6.90
CA ARG A 70 -45.19 7.93 6.72
C ARG A 70 -45.50 8.64 5.41
N ASP A 71 -45.94 9.90 5.51
CA ASP A 71 -46.35 10.70 4.34
C ASP A 71 -45.18 11.18 3.48
N THR A 72 -43.94 11.07 3.96
CA THR A 72 -42.73 11.50 3.23
C THR A 72 -41.80 10.31 2.99
N PRO A 73 -41.59 9.92 1.72
CA PRO A 73 -40.68 8.82 1.38
C PRO A 73 -39.21 9.24 1.55
N TRP A 74 -38.33 8.26 1.76
CA TRP A 74 -36.89 8.47 1.78
C TRP A 74 -36.28 8.05 0.44
N VAL A 75 -35.44 8.91 -0.13
CA VAL A 75 -34.77 8.65 -1.42
C VAL A 75 -33.28 8.41 -1.16
N GLU A 76 -32.80 7.23 -1.54
CA GLU A 76 -31.38 6.89 -1.51
C GLU A 76 -30.75 7.12 -2.89
N ASP A 77 -29.70 7.93 -2.95
CA ASP A 77 -28.99 8.25 -4.19
C ASP A 77 -27.88 7.20 -4.43
N LEU A 78 -28.12 6.29 -5.37
CA LEU A 78 -27.23 5.20 -5.76
C LEU A 78 -26.22 5.61 -6.85
N GLY A 79 -25.99 6.91 -7.02
CA GLY A 79 -24.97 7.49 -7.89
C GLY A 79 -25.50 7.93 -9.27
N ARG A 80 -24.56 8.20 -10.18
CA ARG A 80 -24.88 8.68 -11.53
C ARG A 80 -25.64 7.59 -12.30
N GLY A 81 -26.80 7.95 -12.84
CA GLY A 81 -27.63 7.05 -13.64
C GLY A 81 -26.99 6.76 -14.99
N THR A 82 -27.35 5.62 -15.57
CA THR A 82 -26.90 5.21 -16.90
C THR A 82 -27.32 6.24 -17.94
N ARG A 83 -26.35 6.90 -18.57
CA ARG A 83 -26.63 7.91 -19.60
C ARG A 83 -26.92 7.21 -20.93
N ARG A 84 -28.15 7.37 -21.40
CA ARG A 84 -28.64 6.81 -22.66
C ARG A 84 -28.67 7.89 -23.73
N PHE A 85 -28.24 7.53 -24.93
CA PHE A 85 -28.31 8.38 -26.12
C PHE A 85 -29.03 7.62 -27.22
N ARG A 86 -30.04 8.25 -27.82
CA ARG A 86 -30.63 7.80 -29.07
C ARG A 86 -30.13 8.69 -30.19
N VAL A 87 -29.60 8.08 -31.24
CA VAL A 87 -29.07 8.79 -32.40
C VAL A 87 -29.81 8.31 -33.63
N PHE A 88 -30.32 9.27 -34.40
CA PHE A 88 -30.99 9.03 -35.66
C PHE A 88 -30.08 9.50 -36.80
N GLY A 89 -29.91 8.66 -37.80
CA GLY A 89 -29.10 8.99 -38.96
C GLY A 89 -29.54 8.26 -40.22
N PHE A 90 -28.88 8.55 -41.32
CA PHE A 90 -29.11 7.86 -42.59
C PHE A 90 -27.85 7.77 -43.42
N VAL A 91 -27.89 6.86 -44.39
CA VAL A 91 -26.93 6.76 -45.49
C VAL A 91 -27.65 6.96 -46.81
N VAL A 92 -27.01 7.67 -47.74
CA VAL A 92 -27.56 8.03 -49.06
C VAL A 92 -26.46 7.95 -50.12
N GLY A 93 -26.80 7.51 -51.34
CA GLY A 93 -25.82 7.30 -52.42
C GLY A 93 -26.05 6.03 -53.24
N ASP A 94 -25.15 5.76 -54.16
CA ASP A 94 -25.25 4.63 -55.10
C ASP A 94 -24.78 3.32 -54.45
N ASP A 95 -23.90 3.45 -53.48
CA ASP A 95 -23.22 2.44 -52.68
C ASP A 95 -23.86 2.23 -51.30
N VAL A 96 -25.09 2.71 -51.10
CA VAL A 96 -25.82 2.65 -49.82
C VAL A 96 -26.03 1.24 -49.28
N ILE A 97 -26.14 0.23 -50.16
CA ILE A 97 -26.29 -1.16 -49.74
C ILE A 97 -24.98 -1.64 -49.08
N ALA A 98 -23.83 -1.32 -49.68
CA ALA A 98 -22.53 -1.66 -49.10
C ALA A 98 -22.26 -0.85 -47.81
N GLN A 99 -22.65 0.43 -47.78
CA GLN A 99 -22.53 1.25 -46.57
C GLN A 99 -23.42 0.74 -45.43
N ARG A 100 -24.65 0.27 -45.74
CA ARG A 100 -25.55 -0.37 -44.78
C ARG A 100 -24.90 -1.60 -44.17
N ASP A 101 -24.36 -2.49 -44.99
CA ASP A 101 -23.78 -3.75 -44.52
C ASP A 101 -22.50 -3.52 -43.69
N MET A 102 -21.68 -2.55 -44.06
CA MET A 102 -20.52 -2.13 -43.24
C MET A 102 -20.94 -1.57 -41.88
N LEU A 103 -22.04 -0.81 -41.83
CA LEU A 103 -22.52 -0.22 -40.60
C LEU A 103 -23.18 -1.27 -39.69
N ILE A 104 -23.89 -2.25 -40.26
CA ILE A 104 -24.38 -3.44 -39.54
C ILE A 104 -23.20 -4.22 -38.93
N ALA A 105 -22.17 -4.51 -39.71
CA ALA A 105 -20.98 -5.20 -39.22
C ALA A 105 -20.25 -4.41 -38.10
N ALA A 106 -20.27 -3.08 -38.17
CA ALA A 106 -19.76 -2.23 -37.11
C ALA A 106 -20.61 -2.27 -35.84
N CYS A 107 -21.94 -2.44 -35.95
CA CYS A 107 -22.85 -2.62 -34.82
C CYS A 107 -22.67 -3.98 -34.12
N GLU A 108 -22.48 -5.06 -34.89
CA GLU A 108 -22.40 -6.44 -34.36
C GLU A 108 -21.05 -6.79 -33.72
N LYS A 109 -20.01 -5.97 -33.90
CA LYS A 109 -18.67 -6.24 -33.34
C LYS A 109 -18.66 -6.12 -31.80
N GLU A 110 -18.03 -7.08 -31.13
CA GLU A 110 -17.96 -7.13 -29.66
C GLU A 110 -17.25 -5.91 -29.04
N GLY A 111 -17.72 -5.44 -27.88
CA GLY A 111 -17.07 -4.44 -27.04
C GLY A 111 -17.59 -3.00 -27.20
N ALA A 112 -16.96 -2.06 -26.50
CA ALA A 112 -17.26 -0.64 -26.66
C ALA A 112 -16.83 -0.11 -28.04
N GLY A 113 -17.46 0.95 -28.52
CA GLY A 113 -17.17 1.61 -29.78
C GLY A 113 -17.08 3.12 -29.63
N SER A 114 -16.21 3.75 -30.43
CA SER A 114 -16.11 5.21 -30.48
C SER A 114 -17.22 5.75 -31.38
N LEU A 115 -18.14 6.52 -30.81
CA LEU A 115 -19.14 7.32 -31.52
C LEU A 115 -18.64 8.75 -31.66
N VAL A 116 -18.69 9.30 -32.87
CA VAL A 116 -18.52 10.72 -33.15
C VAL A 116 -19.87 11.26 -33.57
N HIS A 117 -20.47 12.13 -32.76
CA HIS A 117 -21.70 12.84 -33.11
C HIS A 117 -21.40 14.33 -33.33
N PRO A 118 -22.07 15.01 -34.28
CA PRO A 118 -21.82 16.42 -34.57
C PRO A 118 -21.90 17.34 -33.35
N THR A 119 -22.83 17.07 -32.43
CA THR A 119 -23.03 17.87 -31.20
C THR A 119 -22.50 17.21 -29.92
N TYR A 120 -22.39 15.87 -29.85
CA TYR A 120 -21.95 15.19 -28.62
C TYR A 120 -20.42 15.01 -28.56
N GLY A 121 -19.73 15.29 -29.66
CA GLY A 121 -18.29 15.07 -29.82
C GLY A 121 -17.96 13.57 -29.92
N ARG A 122 -16.70 13.23 -29.61
CA ARG A 122 -16.25 11.84 -29.54
C ARG A 122 -16.59 11.25 -28.17
N ARG A 123 -17.26 10.11 -28.15
CA ARG A 123 -17.68 9.37 -26.94
C ARG A 123 -17.41 7.89 -27.11
N ASP A 124 -16.91 7.27 -26.06
CA ASP A 124 -16.85 5.81 -25.97
C ASP A 124 -18.20 5.30 -25.45
N VAL A 125 -18.87 4.50 -26.27
CA VAL A 125 -20.24 4.04 -26.03
C VAL A 125 -20.36 2.55 -26.28
N SER A 126 -21.28 1.92 -25.56
CA SER A 126 -21.73 0.56 -25.84
C SER A 126 -23.07 0.65 -26.56
N LEU A 127 -23.16 0.03 -27.74
CA LEU A 127 -24.41 -0.08 -28.49
C LEU A 127 -25.31 -1.14 -27.83
N MET A 128 -26.54 -0.77 -27.50
CA MET A 128 -27.53 -1.69 -26.92
C MET A 128 -28.45 -2.27 -27.99
N ASP A 129 -29.01 -1.39 -28.81
CA ASP A 129 -29.93 -1.76 -29.86
C ASP A 129 -29.65 -0.89 -31.10
N SER A 130 -29.83 -1.49 -32.28
CA SER A 130 -29.74 -0.78 -33.54
C SER A 130 -30.74 -1.37 -34.52
N ARG A 131 -31.45 -0.48 -35.23
CA ARG A 131 -32.36 -0.87 -36.30
C ARG A 131 -32.14 -0.01 -37.54
N TRP A 132 -32.42 -0.58 -38.70
CA TRP A 132 -32.49 0.16 -39.94
C TRP A 132 -33.89 0.10 -40.55
N ILE A 133 -34.25 1.15 -41.27
CA ILE A 133 -35.54 1.29 -41.93
C ILE A 133 -35.29 1.67 -43.38
N GLU A 134 -35.81 0.85 -44.29
CA GLU A 134 -35.85 1.16 -45.72
C GLU A 134 -37.21 1.73 -46.10
N ARG A 135 -37.17 2.80 -46.87
CA ARG A 135 -38.37 3.46 -47.39
C ARG A 135 -38.31 3.37 -48.91
N TRP A 136 -39.11 2.46 -49.47
CA TRP A 136 -39.26 2.27 -50.92
C TRP A 136 -39.43 3.60 -51.67
N GLU A 137 -40.23 4.51 -51.12
CA GLU A 137 -40.57 5.79 -51.75
C GLU A 137 -39.38 6.76 -51.86
N LYS A 138 -38.37 6.64 -51.01
CA LYS A 138 -37.23 7.57 -50.99
C LYS A 138 -36.11 7.16 -51.95
N GLY A 139 -35.94 5.85 -52.18
CA GLY A 139 -34.91 5.29 -53.06
C GLY A 139 -33.47 5.64 -52.65
N ARG A 140 -32.53 4.68 -52.72
CA ARG A 140 -31.11 4.91 -52.36
C ARG A 140 -30.91 5.51 -50.96
N TYR A 141 -31.72 5.10 -49.99
CA TYR A 141 -31.80 5.72 -48.68
C TYR A 141 -32.16 4.70 -47.60
N PHE A 142 -31.33 4.62 -46.56
CA PHE A 142 -31.58 3.79 -45.37
C PHE A 142 -31.46 4.64 -44.11
N GLU A 143 -32.50 4.61 -43.27
CA GLU A 143 -32.50 5.26 -41.95
C GLU A 143 -31.94 4.29 -40.92
N PHE A 144 -31.18 4.81 -39.97
CA PHE A 144 -30.64 4.08 -38.85
C PHE A 144 -31.03 4.76 -37.53
N GLU A 145 -31.36 3.93 -36.56
CA GLU A 145 -31.56 4.35 -35.18
C GLU A 145 -30.67 3.51 -34.28
N PHE A 146 -29.93 4.22 -33.42
CA PHE A 146 -29.00 3.63 -32.47
C PHE A 146 -29.37 4.01 -31.05
N GLU A 147 -29.41 3.02 -30.15
CA GLU A 147 -29.44 3.24 -28.70
C GLU A 147 -28.06 2.95 -28.11
N PHE A 148 -27.38 4.02 -27.68
CA PHE A 148 -26.06 3.96 -27.06
C PHE A 148 -26.14 4.22 -25.56
N ILE A 149 -25.25 3.56 -24.81
CA ILE A 149 -24.99 3.84 -23.40
C ILE A 149 -23.53 4.28 -23.25
N GLU A 150 -23.26 5.27 -22.40
CA GLU A 150 -21.89 5.71 -22.09
C GLU A 150 -21.08 4.55 -21.49
N GLY A 151 -20.01 4.16 -22.19
CA GLY A 151 -19.13 3.07 -21.75
C GLY A 151 -18.11 3.57 -20.74
N GLY A 152 -18.20 3.10 -19.49
CA GLY A 152 -17.14 3.27 -18.51
C GLY A 152 -16.07 2.17 -18.64
N PRO A 153 -14.80 2.43 -18.28
CA PRO A 153 -13.83 1.35 -18.15
C PRO A 153 -14.32 0.34 -17.11
N ARG A 154 -14.23 -0.96 -17.43
CA ARG A 154 -14.48 -2.03 -16.47
C ARG A 154 -13.42 -1.95 -15.37
N VAL A 155 -13.75 -1.31 -14.25
CA VAL A 155 -12.94 -1.37 -13.03
C VAL A 155 -13.40 -2.60 -12.26
N PHE A 156 -12.69 -3.71 -12.41
CA PHE A 156 -12.84 -4.83 -11.49
C PHE A 156 -12.31 -4.39 -10.12
N PRO A 157 -12.90 -4.84 -9.00
CA PRO A 157 -12.24 -4.76 -7.71
C PRO A 157 -10.92 -5.52 -7.83
N ALA A 158 -9.79 -4.83 -7.77
CA ALA A 158 -8.51 -5.50 -7.69
C ALA A 158 -8.48 -6.25 -6.36
N THR A 159 -8.26 -7.57 -6.40
CA THR A 159 -7.95 -8.34 -5.19
C THR A 159 -6.71 -7.73 -4.57
N SER A 160 -6.86 -7.00 -3.48
CA SER A 160 -5.75 -6.46 -2.73
C SER A 160 -4.93 -7.63 -2.20
N VAL A 161 -3.69 -7.77 -2.64
CA VAL A 161 -2.75 -8.73 -2.06
C VAL A 161 -2.63 -8.40 -0.56
N ALA A 162 -2.72 -9.40 0.31
CA ALA A 162 -2.52 -9.20 1.74
C ALA A 162 -1.10 -8.67 1.97
N GLY A 163 -0.97 -7.43 2.45
CA GLY A 163 0.32 -6.74 2.58
C GLY A 163 1.35 -7.53 3.40
N GLY A 164 0.90 -8.30 4.40
CA GLY A 164 1.77 -9.19 5.18
C GLY A 164 2.50 -10.27 4.38
N SER A 165 1.89 -10.85 3.34
CA SER A 165 2.57 -11.84 2.49
C SER A 165 3.67 -11.20 1.63
N LEU A 166 3.49 -9.95 1.20
CA LEU A 166 4.51 -9.21 0.47
C LEU A 166 5.72 -8.90 1.36
N VAL A 167 5.47 -8.50 2.62
CA VAL A 167 6.53 -8.25 3.60
C VAL A 167 7.30 -9.53 3.91
N GLY A 168 6.61 -10.66 4.12
CA GLY A 168 7.26 -11.95 4.37
C GLY A 168 8.14 -12.42 3.19
N ASN A 169 7.68 -12.24 1.95
CA ASN A 169 8.47 -12.58 0.76
C ASN A 169 9.71 -11.67 0.62
N ALA A 170 9.55 -10.37 0.85
CA ALA A 170 10.67 -9.43 0.80
C ALA A 170 11.68 -9.68 1.93
N ALA A 171 11.22 -10.06 3.13
CA ALA A 171 12.08 -10.45 4.26
C ALA A 171 12.88 -11.72 3.93
N SER A 172 12.25 -12.69 3.26
CA SER A 172 12.93 -13.90 2.77
C SER A 172 13.96 -13.57 1.70
N GLY A 173 13.66 -12.62 0.80
CA GLY A 173 14.61 -12.10 -0.18
C GLY A 173 15.83 -11.44 0.47
N LEU A 174 15.63 -10.63 1.52
CA LEU A 174 16.73 -10.04 2.29
C LEU A 174 17.61 -11.10 2.95
N ASN A 175 17.01 -12.13 3.54
CA ASN A 175 17.74 -13.23 4.16
C ASN A 175 18.62 -14.00 3.15
N ILE A 176 18.13 -14.21 1.93
CA ILE A 176 18.89 -14.86 0.85
C ILE A 176 20.07 -13.96 0.41
N ALA A 177 19.83 -12.66 0.22
CA ALA A 177 20.89 -11.72 -0.16
C ALA A 177 21.96 -11.57 0.93
N ALA A 178 21.55 -11.53 2.20
CA ALA A 178 22.45 -11.49 3.35
C ALA A 178 23.29 -12.77 3.46
N ALA A 179 22.68 -13.95 3.23
CA ALA A 179 23.39 -15.22 3.21
C ALA A 179 24.43 -15.28 2.08
N LEU A 180 24.09 -14.76 0.90
CA LEU A 180 25.02 -14.68 -0.23
C LEU A 180 26.23 -13.79 0.07
N ASN A 181 26.03 -12.60 0.62
CA ASN A 181 27.12 -11.68 0.95
C ASN A 181 27.98 -12.19 2.12
N PHE A 182 27.35 -12.83 3.10
CA PHE A 182 28.06 -13.58 4.13
C PHE A 182 28.93 -14.66 3.51
N ALA A 183 28.39 -15.50 2.61
CA ALA A 183 29.14 -16.57 1.97
C ALA A 183 30.36 -16.05 1.20
N ARG A 184 30.20 -14.98 0.41
CA ARG A 184 31.30 -14.33 -0.34
C ARG A 184 32.42 -13.89 0.59
N THR A 185 32.07 -13.24 1.70
CA THR A 185 33.05 -12.67 2.64
C THR A 185 33.67 -13.75 3.53
N ALA A 186 32.86 -14.62 4.12
CA ALA A 186 33.28 -15.69 5.01
C ALA A 186 34.17 -16.72 4.31
N LEU A 187 33.88 -17.09 3.06
CA LEU A 187 34.68 -18.07 2.31
C LEU A 187 36.14 -17.63 2.16
N THR A 188 36.38 -16.33 1.95
CA THR A 188 37.75 -15.78 1.87
C THR A 188 38.46 -15.82 3.22
N ALA A 189 37.72 -15.67 4.32
CA ALA A 189 38.26 -15.63 5.67
C ALA A 189 38.51 -17.02 6.27
N ILE A 190 37.69 -18.03 5.93
CA ILE A 190 37.84 -19.43 6.40
C ILE A 190 39.17 -20.03 5.97
N ALA A 191 39.72 -19.61 4.82
CA ALA A 191 41.02 -20.07 4.32
C ALA A 191 42.21 -19.80 5.27
N TYR A 192 42.07 -18.87 6.23
CA TYR A 192 43.12 -18.52 7.19
C TYR A 192 43.12 -19.40 8.45
N GLY A 193 42.22 -20.37 8.56
CA GLY A 193 42.27 -21.46 9.54
C GLY A 193 41.46 -21.25 10.83
N ALA A 194 41.71 -22.11 11.82
CA ALA A 194 40.84 -22.32 12.99
C ALA A 194 40.62 -21.09 13.89
N ALA A 195 41.54 -20.12 13.91
CA ALA A 195 41.37 -18.89 14.70
C ALA A 195 40.21 -18.02 14.18
N VAL A 196 40.02 -17.98 12.85
CA VAL A 196 38.91 -17.25 12.22
C VAL A 196 37.58 -17.94 12.54
N LEU A 197 37.55 -19.27 12.51
CA LEU A 197 36.37 -20.05 12.91
C LEU A 197 36.00 -19.78 14.39
N GLY A 198 36.98 -19.73 15.28
CA GLY A 198 36.77 -19.36 16.67
C GLY A 198 36.16 -17.96 16.84
N SER A 199 36.53 -17.00 15.97
CA SER A 199 35.93 -15.66 15.97
C SER A 199 34.44 -15.67 15.57
N ALA A 200 34.06 -16.47 14.57
CA ALA A 200 32.67 -16.67 14.16
C ALA A 200 31.84 -17.28 15.30
N VAL A 201 32.36 -18.34 15.94
CA VAL A 201 31.72 -18.99 17.11
C VAL A 201 31.54 -17.99 18.25
N SER A 202 32.59 -17.26 18.64
CA SER A 202 32.50 -16.29 19.73
C SER A 202 31.48 -15.18 19.45
N THR A 203 31.38 -14.74 18.19
CA THR A 203 30.44 -13.71 17.75
C THR A 203 29.01 -14.21 17.78
N ALA A 204 28.76 -15.44 17.31
CA ALA A 204 27.47 -16.11 17.39
C ALA A 204 27.04 -16.31 18.85
N VAL A 205 27.96 -16.75 19.72
CA VAL A 205 27.72 -16.94 21.16
C VAL A 205 27.29 -15.66 21.84
N GLY A 206 28.01 -14.56 21.62
CA GLY A 206 27.63 -13.27 22.18
C GLY A 206 26.26 -12.80 21.69
N TRP A 207 25.98 -12.95 20.39
CA TRP A 207 24.73 -12.53 19.78
C TRP A 207 23.50 -13.31 20.28
N TYR A 208 23.54 -14.66 20.24
CA TYR A 208 22.39 -15.44 20.73
C TYR A 208 22.24 -15.32 22.25
N THR A 209 23.31 -15.07 23.00
CA THR A 209 23.21 -14.83 24.46
C THR A 209 22.50 -13.51 24.74
N ALA A 210 22.78 -12.46 23.94
CA ALA A 210 22.01 -11.23 24.00
C ALA A 210 20.52 -11.47 23.70
N ALA A 211 20.21 -12.26 22.66
CA ALA A 211 18.83 -12.66 22.35
C ALA A 211 18.13 -13.39 23.53
N LYS A 212 18.82 -14.32 24.19
CA LYS A 212 18.30 -15.01 25.39
C LYS A 212 18.02 -14.05 26.55
N ASN A 213 18.93 -13.10 26.80
CA ASN A 213 18.74 -12.11 27.85
C ASN A 213 17.52 -11.22 27.58
N PHE A 214 17.31 -10.83 26.32
CA PHE A 214 16.14 -10.04 25.90
C PHE A 214 14.82 -10.81 26.08
N VAL A 215 14.76 -12.08 25.71
CA VAL A 215 13.55 -12.91 25.92
C VAL A 215 13.33 -13.26 27.39
N GLY A 216 14.40 -13.30 28.18
CA GLY A 216 14.37 -13.48 29.63
C GLY A 216 13.83 -12.26 30.40
N ASP A 217 13.74 -11.08 29.76
CA ASP A 217 13.32 -9.83 30.40
C ASP A 217 11.91 -9.92 31.02
N ALA A 218 11.76 -9.38 32.23
CA ALA A 218 10.52 -9.37 32.99
C ALA A 218 9.38 -8.66 32.24
N ARG A 219 9.71 -7.73 31.34
CA ARG A 219 8.74 -7.02 30.50
C ARG A 219 7.98 -7.96 29.54
N ASN A 220 8.64 -8.98 29.00
CA ASN A 220 7.99 -9.98 28.14
C ASN A 220 7.01 -10.85 28.95
N LEU A 221 7.38 -11.21 30.19
CA LEU A 221 6.49 -11.93 31.12
C LEU A 221 5.28 -11.08 31.55
N PHE A 222 5.48 -9.79 31.79
CA PHE A 222 4.37 -8.89 32.14
C PHE A 222 3.37 -8.73 30.99
N LYS A 223 3.84 -8.71 29.74
CA LYS A 223 2.99 -8.64 28.54
C LYS A 223 2.24 -9.94 28.23
N LEU A 224 2.65 -11.08 28.79
CA LEU A 224 1.82 -12.29 28.76
C LEU A 224 0.59 -12.18 29.67
N LEU A 225 0.71 -11.47 30.79
CA LEU A 225 -0.40 -11.30 31.74
C LEU A 225 -1.56 -10.49 31.14
N THR A 226 -1.30 -9.61 30.18
CA THR A 226 -2.36 -8.89 29.46
C THR A 226 -3.19 -9.78 28.53
N ASN A 227 -2.78 -11.04 28.32
CA ASN A 227 -3.56 -12.03 27.57
C ASN A 227 -4.51 -12.85 28.47
N LEU A 228 -4.53 -12.61 29.79
CA LEU A 228 -5.44 -13.28 30.71
C LEU A 228 -6.88 -12.77 30.51
N PRO A 229 -7.90 -13.64 30.45
CA PRO A 229 -9.29 -13.22 30.28
C PRO A 229 -9.79 -12.42 31.49
N GLY A 230 -10.61 -11.40 31.23
CA GLY A 230 -11.24 -10.53 32.24
C GLY A 230 -10.84 -9.05 32.14
N ASP A 231 -11.02 -8.29 33.22
CA ASP A 231 -10.64 -6.87 33.30
C ASP A 231 -9.12 -6.64 33.42
N PHE A 232 -8.32 -7.71 33.47
CA PHE A 232 -6.86 -7.63 33.55
C PHE A 232 -6.32 -7.05 32.23
N GLY A 233 -5.70 -5.87 32.31
CA GLY A 233 -5.21 -5.20 31.11
C GLY A 233 -6.30 -4.55 30.26
N ARG A 234 -7.51 -4.26 30.79
CA ARG A 234 -8.59 -3.56 30.04
C ARG A 234 -8.11 -2.27 29.35
N PHE A 235 -7.15 -1.57 29.93
CA PHE A 235 -6.54 -0.37 29.35
C PHE A 235 -5.20 -0.61 28.65
N ALA A 236 -4.64 -1.81 28.79
CA ALA A 236 -3.37 -2.25 28.20
C ALA A 236 -3.68 -3.25 27.08
N GLY A 237 -4.06 -2.75 25.90
CA GLY A 237 -4.26 -3.60 24.73
C GLY A 237 -2.97 -4.26 24.25
N SER A 238 -3.12 -5.39 23.55
CA SER A 238 -2.03 -6.01 22.78
C SER A 238 -1.93 -5.33 21.42
N ALA A 239 -0.72 -5.18 20.86
CA ALA A 239 -0.57 -4.61 19.52
C ALA A 239 -1.04 -5.54 18.38
N THR A 240 -1.37 -6.81 18.68
CA THR A 240 -2.06 -7.72 17.76
C THR A 240 -3.58 -7.60 17.80
N VAL A 241 -4.13 -7.22 18.96
CA VAL A 241 -5.58 -7.07 19.15
C VAL A 241 -5.79 -5.82 20.02
N PRO A 242 -5.91 -4.64 19.39
CA PRO A 242 -6.17 -3.43 20.15
C PRO A 242 -7.54 -3.58 20.80
N THR A 243 -7.61 -3.45 22.14
CA THR A 243 -8.82 -3.67 22.95
C THR A 243 -10.04 -2.86 22.46
N PHE A 244 -9.81 -1.79 21.70
CA PHE A 244 -10.83 -0.87 21.23
C PHE A 244 -10.75 -0.57 19.72
N SER A 245 -10.15 -1.45 18.91
CA SER A 245 -10.16 -1.26 17.46
C SER A 245 -11.58 -1.37 16.91
N LYS A 246 -12.00 -0.40 16.09
CA LYS A 246 -13.27 -0.43 15.35
C LYS A 246 -13.36 -1.59 14.36
N PHE A 247 -12.21 -2.15 13.97
CA PHE A 247 -12.06 -3.25 13.02
C PHE A 247 -10.93 -4.20 13.48
N PRO A 248 -11.13 -5.05 14.51
CA PRO A 248 -10.11 -6.01 14.89
C PRO A 248 -9.91 -7.01 13.75
N SER A 249 -8.69 -7.15 13.24
CA SER A 249 -8.34 -8.11 12.19
C SER A 249 -8.39 -9.56 12.68
N SER A 250 -8.35 -9.77 14.01
CA SER A 250 -8.51 -11.07 14.66
C SER A 250 -8.95 -10.89 16.12
N SER A 251 -10.00 -11.57 16.56
CA SER A 251 -10.22 -11.80 17.99
C SER A 251 -9.30 -12.94 18.41
N VAL A 252 -8.20 -12.66 19.10
CA VAL A 252 -7.47 -13.73 19.80
C VAL A 252 -8.41 -14.24 20.89
N ASP A 253 -8.86 -15.47 20.75
CA ASP A 253 -9.71 -16.13 21.73
C ASP A 253 -8.88 -16.41 23.00
N THR A 254 -8.86 -15.44 23.91
CA THR A 254 -8.21 -15.53 25.22
C THR A 254 -9.12 -16.18 26.26
N SER A 255 -10.33 -16.63 25.89
CA SER A 255 -11.35 -17.11 26.83
C SER A 255 -10.93 -18.35 27.65
N GLY A 256 -9.86 -19.04 27.24
CA GLY A 256 -9.26 -20.18 27.95
C GLY A 256 -7.84 -19.97 28.50
N ALA A 257 -7.24 -18.78 28.38
CA ALA A 257 -5.89 -18.56 28.87
C ALA A 257 -5.86 -18.50 30.40
N THR A 258 -5.04 -19.34 31.04
CA THR A 258 -4.79 -19.31 32.49
C THR A 258 -3.36 -18.85 32.75
N VAL A 259 -3.05 -18.48 34.00
CA VAL A 259 -1.65 -18.20 34.40
C VAL A 259 -0.77 -19.43 34.11
N GLU A 260 -1.29 -20.64 34.31
CA GLU A 260 -0.61 -21.88 34.00
C GLU A 260 -0.34 -22.03 32.49
N SER A 261 -1.32 -21.80 31.62
CA SER A 261 -1.11 -21.92 30.17
C SER A 261 -0.13 -20.84 29.64
N LEU A 262 -0.16 -19.63 30.21
CA LEU A 262 0.75 -18.55 29.82
C LEU A 262 2.19 -18.80 30.31
N THR A 263 2.35 -19.33 31.53
CA THR A 263 3.68 -19.74 32.03
C THR A 263 4.24 -20.93 31.24
N GLN A 264 3.39 -21.88 30.84
CA GLN A 264 3.78 -22.98 29.96
C GLN A 264 4.21 -22.47 28.58
N ALA A 265 3.46 -21.54 27.98
CA ALA A 265 3.80 -20.91 26.71
C ALA A 265 5.13 -20.14 26.78
N ALA A 266 5.36 -19.36 27.85
CA ALA A 266 6.62 -18.67 28.08
C ALA A 266 7.81 -19.63 28.22
N THR A 267 7.60 -20.75 28.93
CA THR A 267 8.62 -21.78 29.13
C THR A 267 8.95 -22.47 27.82
N LEU A 268 7.94 -22.81 27.02
CA LEU A 268 8.11 -23.40 25.69
C LEU A 268 8.84 -22.44 24.73
N ALA A 269 8.47 -21.16 24.74
CA ALA A 269 9.12 -20.14 23.92
C ALA A 269 10.61 -19.99 24.25
N ARG A 270 10.97 -20.01 25.54
CA ARG A 270 12.38 -20.02 25.98
C ARG A 270 13.10 -21.30 25.56
N ALA A 271 12.47 -22.45 25.71
CA ALA A 271 13.03 -23.73 25.26
C ALA A 271 13.26 -23.77 23.74
N ASN A 272 12.36 -23.18 22.95
CA ASN A 272 12.52 -23.05 21.49
C ASN A 272 13.69 -22.14 21.12
N LEU A 273 13.89 -21.03 21.85
CA LEU A 273 15.06 -20.16 21.66
C LEU A 273 16.36 -20.86 22.08
N ASP A 274 16.33 -21.64 23.16
CA ASP A 274 17.46 -22.46 23.58
C ASP A 274 17.82 -23.50 22.51
N ALA A 275 16.82 -24.17 21.93
CA ALA A 275 17.02 -25.09 20.82
C ALA A 275 17.61 -24.39 19.58
N ALA A 276 17.06 -23.24 19.18
CA ALA A 276 17.58 -22.45 18.06
C ALA A 276 19.01 -21.92 18.30
N SER A 277 19.34 -21.58 19.55
CA SER A 277 20.72 -21.18 19.90
C SER A 277 21.69 -22.35 19.87
N ALA A 278 21.23 -23.56 20.23
CA ALA A 278 22.05 -24.77 20.18
C ALA A 278 22.30 -25.20 18.73
N THR A 279 21.33 -25.05 17.83
CA THR A 279 21.54 -25.27 16.39
C THR A 279 22.52 -24.26 15.81
N LEU A 280 22.46 -22.99 16.23
CA LEU A 280 23.44 -21.97 15.81
C LEU A 280 24.84 -22.25 16.35
N ASP A 281 25.01 -22.66 17.62
CA ASP A 281 26.31 -23.04 18.18
C ASP A 281 26.89 -24.26 17.44
N ALA A 282 26.07 -25.28 17.15
CA ALA A 282 26.49 -26.43 16.36
C ALA A 282 26.90 -26.05 14.93
N ALA A 283 26.13 -25.19 14.26
CA ALA A 283 26.44 -24.71 12.92
C ALA A 283 27.71 -23.84 12.90
N ALA A 284 27.91 -22.99 13.91
CA ALA A 284 29.09 -22.15 14.03
C ALA A 284 30.37 -22.97 14.23
N ARG A 285 30.31 -24.05 15.03
CA ARG A 285 31.46 -24.94 15.28
C ARG A 285 31.85 -25.79 14.07
N ASN A 286 30.87 -26.11 13.21
CA ASN A 286 31.06 -26.88 11.99
C ASN A 286 31.06 -26.01 10.74
N LEU A 287 31.30 -24.69 10.88
CA LEU A 287 31.28 -23.77 9.76
C LEU A 287 32.47 -24.05 8.83
N ASP A 288 32.13 -24.36 7.58
CA ASP A 288 33.03 -24.60 6.45
C ASP A 288 32.31 -24.18 5.16
N ALA A 289 33.01 -24.21 4.03
CA ALA A 289 32.49 -23.80 2.73
C ALA A 289 31.17 -24.49 2.32
N SER A 290 30.94 -25.73 2.76
CA SER A 290 29.73 -26.49 2.45
C SER A 290 28.59 -26.35 3.48
N THR A 291 28.83 -25.71 4.63
CA THR A 291 27.86 -25.60 5.75
C THR A 291 27.45 -24.16 6.04
N ILE A 292 27.80 -23.22 5.14
CA ILE A 292 27.40 -21.80 5.25
C ILE A 292 25.88 -21.66 5.26
N ASP A 293 25.17 -22.45 4.46
CA ASP A 293 23.70 -22.44 4.41
C ASP A 293 23.10 -22.88 5.75
N ASP A 294 23.68 -23.88 6.41
CA ASP A 294 23.24 -24.32 7.74
C ASP A 294 23.43 -23.21 8.80
N PHE A 295 24.56 -22.50 8.74
CA PHE A 295 24.82 -21.38 9.65
C PHE A 295 23.84 -20.22 9.41
N THR A 296 23.63 -19.81 8.16
CA THR A 296 22.70 -18.71 7.84
C THR A 296 21.25 -19.07 8.15
N ALA A 297 20.84 -20.33 7.94
CA ALA A 297 19.53 -20.84 8.34
C ALA A 297 19.38 -20.88 9.86
N ALA A 298 20.42 -21.25 10.61
CA ALA A 298 20.39 -21.25 12.07
C ALA A 298 20.23 -19.82 12.64
N VAL A 299 20.86 -18.81 12.03
CA VAL A 299 20.65 -17.39 12.40
C VAL A 299 19.19 -16.99 12.22
N GLN A 300 18.58 -17.33 11.08
CA GLN A 300 17.15 -17.08 10.83
C GLN A 300 16.25 -17.82 11.83
N GLY A 301 16.66 -19.03 12.24
CA GLY A 301 15.99 -19.79 13.29
C GLY A 301 15.94 -19.05 14.63
N VAL A 302 17.05 -18.42 15.04
CA VAL A 302 17.11 -17.64 16.28
C VAL A 302 16.21 -16.41 16.21
N THR A 303 16.25 -15.64 15.11
CA THR A 303 15.38 -14.46 14.96
C THR A 303 13.90 -14.83 14.90
N SER A 304 13.57 -15.97 14.28
CA SER A 304 12.20 -16.49 14.19
C SER A 304 11.71 -17.01 15.55
N ALA A 305 12.57 -17.67 16.32
CA ALA A 305 12.26 -18.11 17.67
C ALA A 305 12.04 -16.92 18.61
N MET A 306 12.84 -15.85 18.48
CA MET A 306 12.66 -14.61 19.24
C MET A 306 11.35 -13.89 18.89
N LEU A 307 11.00 -13.84 17.60
CA LEU A 307 9.72 -13.32 17.14
C LEU A 307 8.54 -14.12 17.72
N ALA A 308 8.62 -15.46 17.70
CA ALA A 308 7.58 -16.33 18.27
C ALA A 308 7.51 -16.26 19.81
N ALA A 309 8.63 -15.93 20.48
CA ALA A 309 8.70 -15.82 21.93
C ALA A 309 8.14 -14.51 22.50
N THR A 310 7.77 -13.57 21.64
CA THR A 310 7.27 -12.24 22.02
C THR A 310 5.82 -12.09 21.51
N PRO A 311 4.82 -12.18 22.40
CA PRO A 311 3.40 -12.12 21.99
C PRO A 311 2.95 -10.77 21.44
N ASP A 312 3.61 -9.68 21.87
CA ASP A 312 3.30 -8.31 21.50
C ASP A 312 4.28 -7.83 20.40
N PRO A 313 3.81 -7.62 19.14
CA PRO A 313 4.66 -7.20 18.02
C PRO A 313 5.45 -5.91 18.28
N ALA A 314 4.92 -5.00 19.10
CA ALA A 314 5.61 -3.77 19.46
C ALA A 314 6.86 -4.05 20.32
N ASP A 315 6.76 -5.01 21.24
CA ASP A 315 7.89 -5.44 22.05
C ASP A 315 8.86 -6.30 21.24
N SER A 316 8.36 -7.13 20.32
CA SER A 316 9.19 -7.86 19.35
C SER A 316 10.07 -6.89 18.56
N MET A 317 9.49 -5.83 17.98
CA MET A 317 10.25 -4.81 17.23
C MET A 317 11.28 -4.11 18.10
N ARG A 318 10.95 -3.76 19.35
CA ARG A 318 11.88 -3.10 20.29
C ARG A 318 13.06 -4.00 20.66
N LEU A 319 12.79 -5.25 21.00
CA LEU A 319 13.80 -6.22 21.40
C LEU A 319 14.68 -6.62 20.21
N LEU A 320 14.08 -6.84 19.03
CA LEU A 320 14.83 -7.12 17.81
C LEU A 320 15.64 -5.92 17.33
N ALA A 321 15.16 -4.68 17.48
CA ALA A 321 15.94 -3.48 17.18
C ALA A 321 17.17 -3.36 18.11
N SER A 322 17.03 -3.76 19.37
CA SER A 322 18.15 -3.81 20.31
C SER A 322 19.16 -4.91 19.93
N LEU A 323 18.67 -6.03 19.39
CA LEU A 323 19.51 -7.13 18.87
C LEU A 323 20.20 -6.78 17.55
N ALA A 324 19.55 -5.99 16.69
CA ALA A 324 20.10 -5.50 15.42
C ALA A 324 21.29 -4.55 15.62
N ALA A 325 21.34 -3.86 16.78
CA ALA A 325 22.42 -2.98 17.18
C ALA A 325 23.61 -3.73 17.84
N TYR A 326 23.58 -5.06 17.88
CA TYR A 326 24.68 -5.85 18.44
C TYR A 326 25.95 -5.70 17.59
N ASP A 327 27.07 -5.41 18.25
CA ASP A 327 28.39 -5.24 17.63
C ASP A 327 29.41 -6.16 18.33
N PRO A 328 30.13 -7.04 17.62
CA PRO A 328 31.13 -7.92 18.22
C PRO A 328 32.32 -7.15 18.79
N SER A 329 32.57 -7.29 20.10
CA SER A 329 33.67 -6.62 20.82
C SER A 329 34.93 -7.51 21.01
N GLY A 330 35.28 -8.30 20.00
CA GLY A 330 36.47 -9.16 20.07
C GLY A 330 37.76 -8.37 19.81
N ALA A 331 38.77 -8.51 20.67
CA ALA A 331 40.09 -7.93 20.42
C ALA A 331 40.74 -8.59 19.19
N THR A 332 40.86 -7.86 18.09
CA THR A 332 41.63 -8.27 16.92
C THR A 332 43.02 -7.63 16.94
N THR A 333 43.98 -8.27 16.29
CA THR A 333 45.35 -7.77 16.15
C THR A 333 45.57 -7.30 14.70
N ALA A 334 46.52 -6.39 14.45
CA ALA A 334 46.88 -5.95 13.10
C ALA A 334 47.64 -6.99 12.24
N SER A 335 47.71 -8.25 12.69
CA SER A 335 48.29 -9.38 11.94
C SER A 335 47.34 -9.86 10.84
N THR A 336 47.84 -10.57 9.82
CA THR A 336 47.03 -11.13 8.72
C THR A 336 45.88 -12.04 9.21
N ILE A 337 46.13 -12.86 10.24
CA ILE A 337 45.09 -13.68 10.88
C ILE A 337 44.09 -12.79 11.65
N GLY A 338 44.58 -11.73 12.30
CA GLY A 338 43.72 -10.80 13.06
C GLY A 338 42.83 -9.96 12.15
N THR A 339 43.31 -9.55 10.97
CA THR A 339 42.48 -8.91 9.95
C THR A 339 41.42 -9.87 9.39
N ALA A 340 41.76 -11.14 9.16
CA ALA A 340 40.79 -12.14 8.73
C ALA A 340 39.71 -12.43 9.80
N MET A 341 40.09 -12.42 11.09
CA MET A 341 39.13 -12.49 12.19
C MET A 341 38.20 -11.27 12.22
N ALA A 342 38.72 -10.06 12.00
CA ALA A 342 37.91 -8.84 11.92
C ALA A 342 36.92 -8.89 10.74
N THR A 343 37.37 -9.36 9.57
CA THR A 343 36.50 -9.57 8.40
C THR A 343 35.39 -10.57 8.70
N MET A 344 35.70 -11.68 9.38
CA MET A 344 34.69 -12.66 9.78
C MET A 344 33.69 -12.09 10.79
N GLN A 345 34.16 -11.34 11.78
CA GLN A 345 33.31 -10.66 12.76
C GLN A 345 32.34 -9.68 12.08
N SER A 346 32.84 -8.86 11.15
CA SER A 346 32.03 -7.93 10.36
C SER A 346 30.99 -8.69 9.50
N ALA A 347 31.40 -9.79 8.85
CA ALA A 347 30.48 -10.59 8.06
C ALA A 347 29.36 -11.19 8.94
N CYS A 348 29.70 -11.70 10.13
CA CYS A 348 28.71 -12.19 11.09
C CYS A 348 27.79 -11.06 11.57
N SER A 349 28.30 -9.89 11.92
CA SER A 349 27.46 -8.76 12.36
C SER A 349 26.51 -8.30 11.26
N ASP A 350 26.96 -8.26 10.01
CA ASP A 350 26.14 -7.87 8.87
C ASP A 350 25.02 -8.89 8.63
N LEU A 351 25.34 -10.19 8.66
CA LEU A 351 24.35 -11.27 8.56
C LEU A 351 23.31 -11.18 9.69
N PHE A 352 23.76 -11.05 10.93
CA PHE A 352 22.89 -11.01 12.10
C PHE A 352 21.95 -9.80 12.06
N ARG A 353 22.50 -8.62 11.76
CA ARG A 353 21.74 -7.38 11.62
C ARG A 353 20.71 -7.48 10.50
N ARG A 354 21.08 -7.95 9.31
CA ARG A 354 20.14 -8.10 8.18
C ARG A 354 19.03 -9.12 8.49
N ALA A 355 19.36 -10.24 9.12
CA ALA A 355 18.37 -11.23 9.56
C ALA A 355 17.40 -10.66 10.62
N THR A 356 17.90 -9.84 11.57
CA THR A 356 17.03 -9.16 12.54
C THR A 356 16.15 -8.09 11.89
N ILE A 357 16.63 -7.35 10.89
CA ILE A 357 15.81 -6.38 10.15
C ILE A 357 14.69 -7.10 9.38
N ALA A 358 14.99 -8.25 8.78
CA ALA A 358 13.98 -9.09 8.14
C ALA A 358 12.89 -9.51 9.14
N SER A 359 13.26 -9.96 10.34
CA SER A 359 12.27 -10.34 11.36
C SER A 359 11.52 -9.15 11.96
N ILE A 360 12.14 -7.96 12.07
CA ILE A 360 11.45 -6.71 12.46
C ILE A 360 10.36 -6.35 11.45
N ALA A 361 10.64 -6.49 10.15
CA ALA A 361 9.64 -6.23 9.12
C ALA A 361 8.46 -7.21 9.22
N VAL A 362 8.73 -8.50 9.48
CA VAL A 362 7.67 -9.49 9.75
C VAL A 362 6.89 -9.13 11.02
N ALA A 363 7.55 -8.69 12.10
CA ALA A 363 6.88 -8.21 13.31
C ALA A 363 5.96 -7.02 13.01
N ALA A 364 6.43 -6.06 12.20
CA ALA A 364 5.63 -4.92 11.77
C ALA A 364 4.43 -5.34 10.91
N SER A 365 4.55 -6.41 10.12
CA SER A 365 3.42 -6.96 9.37
C SER A 365 2.34 -7.57 10.28
N ASN A 366 2.71 -8.04 11.48
CA ASN A 366 1.76 -8.54 12.48
C ASN A 366 1.22 -7.46 13.43
N TYR A 367 1.77 -6.24 13.36
CA TYR A 367 1.33 -5.10 14.18
C TYR A 367 0.01 -4.53 13.63
N GLU A 368 -0.99 -4.35 14.49
CA GLU A 368 -2.28 -3.74 14.15
C GLU A 368 -2.30 -2.27 14.62
N PRO A 369 -2.19 -1.27 13.71
CA PRO A 369 -2.15 0.12 14.12
C PRO A 369 -3.49 0.60 14.66
N THR A 370 -3.43 1.48 15.67
CA THR A 370 -4.64 2.04 16.31
C THR A 370 -5.12 3.34 15.67
N SER A 371 -4.23 4.05 14.99
CA SER A 371 -4.48 5.32 14.31
C SER A 371 -3.58 5.45 13.08
N SER A 372 -3.92 6.37 12.17
CA SER A 372 -3.06 6.65 11.01
C SER A 372 -1.69 7.24 11.43
N ASP A 373 -1.65 8.02 12.51
CA ASP A 373 -0.39 8.54 13.09
C ASP A 373 0.47 7.42 13.68
N ASP A 374 -0.15 6.44 14.32
CA ASP A 374 0.52 5.26 14.87
C ASP A 374 1.09 4.36 13.76
N ALA A 375 0.33 4.14 12.68
CA ALA A 375 0.83 3.45 11.49
C ALA A 375 2.03 4.19 10.88
N ALA A 376 1.98 5.53 10.80
CA ALA A 376 3.08 6.34 10.31
C ALA A 376 4.32 6.27 11.23
N ARG A 377 4.12 6.23 12.55
CA ARG A 377 5.18 6.08 13.55
C ARG A 377 5.90 4.75 13.41
N VAL A 378 5.16 3.63 13.38
CA VAL A 378 5.75 2.29 13.22
C VAL A 378 6.46 2.16 11.88
N ARG A 379 5.84 2.68 10.81
CA ARG A 379 6.48 2.75 9.48
C ARG A 379 7.80 3.51 9.56
N GLY A 380 7.83 4.68 10.19
CA GLY A 380 9.06 5.46 10.37
C GLY A 380 10.16 4.67 11.08
N GLN A 381 9.84 4.05 12.22
CA GLN A 381 10.81 3.27 13.00
C GLN A 381 11.44 2.12 12.20
N VAL A 382 10.64 1.38 11.44
CA VAL A 382 11.14 0.26 10.61
C VAL A 382 11.95 0.79 9.42
N LEU A 383 11.50 1.89 8.81
CA LEU A 383 12.21 2.52 7.69
C LEU A 383 13.55 3.09 8.10
N ASP A 384 13.67 3.70 9.27
CA ASP A 384 14.95 4.24 9.76
C ASP A 384 16.00 3.13 9.90
N LEU A 385 15.59 1.93 10.35
CA LEU A 385 16.48 0.76 10.43
C LEU A 385 16.88 0.23 9.05
N ILE A 386 15.92 0.15 8.12
CA ILE A 386 16.19 -0.29 6.74
C ILE A 386 17.10 0.72 6.02
N ASP A 387 16.83 2.01 6.14
CA ASP A 387 17.57 3.09 5.47
C ASP A 387 19.00 3.19 6.02
N ALA A 388 19.21 2.95 7.32
CA ALA A 388 20.53 2.82 7.91
C ALA A 388 21.32 1.63 7.32
N GLU A 389 20.69 0.47 7.17
CA GLU A 389 21.33 -0.71 6.58
C GLU A 389 21.54 -0.57 5.06
N MET A 390 20.67 0.15 4.37
CA MET A 390 20.85 0.50 2.95
C MET A 390 22.10 1.35 2.74
N THR A 391 22.39 2.27 3.67
CA THR A 391 23.62 3.07 3.62
C THR A 391 24.85 2.18 3.80
N VAL A 392 24.82 1.27 4.77
CA VAL A 392 25.94 0.36 5.06
C VAL A 392 26.20 -0.60 3.88
N SER A 393 25.16 -1.22 3.33
CA SER A 393 25.30 -2.08 2.14
C SER A 393 25.77 -1.31 0.90
N GLY A 394 25.33 -0.07 0.73
CA GLY A 394 25.83 0.83 -0.32
C GLY A 394 27.32 1.12 -0.18
N ASP A 395 27.79 1.44 1.04
CA ASP A 395 29.20 1.70 1.32
C ASP A 395 30.07 0.44 1.14
N GLN A 396 29.50 -0.75 1.37
CA GLN A 396 30.15 -2.04 1.16
C GLN A 396 30.16 -2.51 -0.30
N GLY A 397 29.35 -1.91 -1.18
CA GLY A 397 29.20 -2.35 -2.58
C GLY A 397 28.33 -3.60 -2.76
N ASP A 398 27.44 -3.87 -1.81
CA ASP A 398 26.58 -5.05 -1.74
C ASP A 398 25.27 -4.83 -2.53
N ASP A 399 25.35 -4.78 -3.85
CA ASP A 399 24.20 -4.45 -4.73
C ASP A 399 22.98 -5.35 -4.51
N GLU A 400 23.16 -6.67 -4.39
CA GLU A 400 22.04 -7.59 -4.20
C GLU A 400 21.32 -7.40 -2.85
N THR A 401 22.07 -7.08 -1.79
CA THR A 401 21.47 -6.76 -0.49
C THR A 401 20.75 -5.42 -0.55
N TYR A 402 21.34 -4.41 -1.22
CA TYR A 402 20.71 -3.11 -1.37
C TYR A 402 19.36 -3.20 -2.11
N GLU A 403 19.29 -4.00 -3.19
CA GLU A 403 18.04 -4.25 -3.92
C GLU A 403 17.00 -4.99 -3.06
N ALA A 404 17.44 -5.98 -2.28
CA ALA A 404 16.57 -6.71 -1.35
C ALA A 404 16.01 -5.79 -0.25
N LEU A 405 16.85 -4.92 0.34
CA LEU A 405 16.43 -3.92 1.32
C LEU A 405 15.46 -2.91 0.71
N ARG A 406 15.70 -2.45 -0.51
CA ARG A 406 14.77 -1.56 -1.24
C ARG A 406 13.41 -2.22 -1.47
N SER A 407 13.39 -3.51 -1.79
CA SER A 407 12.17 -4.29 -1.96
C SER A 407 11.43 -4.46 -0.64
N LEU A 408 12.14 -4.74 0.45
CA LEU A 408 11.58 -4.81 1.81
C LEU A 408 10.97 -3.47 2.23
N ARG A 409 11.69 -2.38 1.98
CA ARG A 409 11.23 -1.00 2.23
C ARG A 409 9.90 -0.72 1.53
N GLN A 410 9.79 -1.06 0.25
CA GLN A 410 8.57 -0.87 -0.53
C GLN A 410 7.41 -1.71 0.01
N ALA A 411 7.67 -2.97 0.37
CA ALA A 411 6.65 -3.86 0.93
C ALA A 411 6.10 -3.32 2.26
N VAL A 412 6.98 -2.91 3.18
CA VAL A 412 6.58 -2.34 4.49
C VAL A 412 5.78 -1.04 4.32
N VAL A 413 6.21 -0.16 3.40
CA VAL A 413 5.48 1.09 3.12
C VAL A 413 4.10 0.79 2.55
N SER A 414 4.00 -0.12 1.58
CA SER A 414 2.72 -0.47 0.97
C SER A 414 1.75 -1.04 2.01
N ASP A 415 2.22 -1.97 2.84
CA ASP A 415 1.42 -2.66 3.86
C ASP A 415 0.93 -1.70 4.97
N LEU A 416 1.83 -0.91 5.58
CA LEU A 416 1.45 0.03 6.64
C LEU A 416 0.65 1.23 6.12
N ASN A 417 0.85 1.66 4.87
CA ASN A 417 0.01 2.70 4.27
C ASN A 417 -1.41 2.20 4.02
N GLN A 418 -1.56 0.98 3.52
CA GLN A 418 -2.87 0.40 3.26
C GLN A 418 -3.67 0.25 4.56
N ARG A 419 -3.02 -0.21 5.65
CA ARG A 419 -3.64 -0.32 6.97
C ARG A 419 -3.87 1.03 7.64
N GLY A 420 -2.95 1.99 7.49
CA GLY A 420 -3.11 3.34 8.01
C GLY A 420 -4.19 4.17 7.31
N ALA A 421 -4.48 3.89 6.03
CA ALA A 421 -5.44 4.66 5.23
C ALA A 421 -6.90 4.47 5.67
N SER A 422 -7.24 3.33 6.28
CA SER A 422 -8.58 3.05 6.80
C SER A 422 -8.79 3.56 8.24
N LEU A 423 -7.73 4.05 8.89
CA LEU A 423 -7.75 4.45 10.29
C LEU A 423 -7.89 5.96 10.49
N PRO A 424 -8.60 6.42 11.53
CA PRO A 424 -8.68 7.83 11.84
C PRO A 424 -7.33 8.40 12.32
N ALA A 425 -7.09 9.68 12.05
CA ALA A 425 -5.94 10.41 12.59
C ALA A 425 -6.18 10.83 14.04
N MET A 426 -5.12 11.07 14.82
CA MET A 426 -5.26 11.63 16.15
C MET A 426 -5.42 13.16 16.08
N ARG A 427 -6.35 13.68 16.88
CA ARG A 427 -6.57 15.12 17.07
C ARG A 427 -6.33 15.49 18.52
N THR A 428 -5.78 16.68 18.74
CA THR A 428 -5.67 17.25 20.09
C THR A 428 -7.00 17.87 20.50
N PHE A 429 -7.54 17.43 21.63
CA PHE A 429 -8.74 17.99 22.26
C PHE A 429 -8.35 18.76 23.51
N VAL A 430 -8.99 19.92 23.70
CA VAL A 430 -8.76 20.80 24.85
C VAL A 430 -10.09 21.12 25.53
N PHE A 431 -10.12 20.97 26.85
CA PHE A 431 -11.26 21.24 27.72
C PHE A 431 -10.86 22.19 28.84
N ALA A 432 -11.80 23.00 29.30
CA ALA A 432 -11.55 24.00 30.35
C ALA A 432 -11.32 23.37 31.74
N THR A 433 -11.86 22.17 31.99
CA THR A 433 -11.81 21.50 33.29
C THR A 433 -11.55 19.99 33.11
N PRO A 434 -10.89 19.32 34.07
CA PRO A 434 -10.82 17.87 34.11
C PRO A 434 -12.23 17.28 34.18
N LEU A 435 -12.53 16.32 33.33
CA LEU A 435 -13.83 15.63 33.25
C LEU A 435 -13.60 14.11 33.30
N PRO A 436 -14.57 13.30 33.73
CA PRO A 436 -14.46 11.85 33.64
C PRO A 436 -14.40 11.35 32.20
N SER A 437 -13.68 10.24 31.96
CA SER A 437 -13.55 9.60 30.64
C SER A 437 -14.89 9.30 29.97
N LEU A 438 -15.89 8.82 30.73
CA LEU A 438 -17.25 8.55 30.24
C LEU A 438 -17.93 9.81 29.70
N THR A 439 -17.78 10.93 30.40
CA THR A 439 -18.36 12.22 29.99
C THR A 439 -17.66 12.76 28.76
N LEU A 440 -16.33 12.62 28.70
CA LEU A 440 -15.53 13.02 27.54
C LEU A 440 -15.83 12.16 26.30
N ALA A 441 -15.95 10.84 26.46
CA ALA A 441 -16.29 9.93 25.36
C ALA A 441 -17.67 10.24 24.78
N ASN A 442 -18.68 10.46 25.63
CA ASN A 442 -19.99 10.90 25.15
C ASN A 442 -19.93 12.27 24.44
N ARG A 443 -19.08 13.19 24.91
CA ARG A 443 -18.97 14.52 24.30
C ARG A 443 -18.22 14.53 22.95
N ILE A 444 -17.17 13.72 22.82
CA ILE A 444 -16.33 13.64 21.61
C ILE A 444 -16.95 12.70 20.58
N TYR A 445 -17.34 11.50 21.01
CA TYR A 445 -17.77 10.41 20.13
C TYR A 445 -19.28 10.19 20.08
N ARG A 446 -20.06 10.87 20.94
CA ARG A 446 -21.49 10.60 21.16
C ARG A 446 -21.76 9.17 21.62
N ASP A 447 -20.76 8.55 22.23
CA ASP A 447 -20.82 7.16 22.69
C ASP A 447 -19.96 7.02 23.96
N ALA A 448 -20.63 6.67 25.07
CA ALA A 448 -19.97 6.47 26.35
C ALA A 448 -19.21 5.13 26.43
N SER A 449 -19.52 4.15 25.57
CA SER A 449 -18.83 2.85 25.54
C SER A 449 -17.37 2.97 25.10
N ARG A 450 -17.03 4.05 24.39
CA ARG A 450 -15.66 4.37 23.93
C ARG A 450 -14.79 5.05 25.00
N ALA A 451 -15.21 5.03 26.26
CA ALA A 451 -14.44 5.65 27.35
C ALA A 451 -13.12 4.95 27.62
N ASP A 452 -13.08 3.62 27.53
CA ASP A 452 -11.84 2.87 27.76
C ASP A 452 -10.84 3.03 26.59
N GLU A 453 -11.35 3.20 25.36
CA GLU A 453 -10.56 3.61 24.20
C GLU A 453 -9.88 4.97 24.42
N LEU A 454 -10.61 5.91 25.01
CA LEU A 454 -10.06 7.21 25.33
C LEU A 454 -8.92 7.11 26.35
N VAL A 455 -9.11 6.27 27.38
CA VAL A 455 -8.12 6.02 28.43
C VAL A 455 -6.85 5.39 27.83
N SER A 456 -6.97 4.40 26.95
CA SER A 456 -5.80 3.76 26.34
C SER A 456 -5.00 4.69 25.42
N GLN A 457 -5.66 5.68 24.79
CA GLN A 457 -5.00 6.65 23.91
C GLN A 457 -4.32 7.79 24.67
N ALA A 458 -4.99 8.31 25.70
CA ALA A 458 -4.51 9.48 26.44
C ALA A 458 -3.62 9.13 27.63
N ASP A 459 -3.62 7.87 28.08
CA ASP A 459 -2.89 7.35 29.24
C ASP A 459 -2.97 8.29 30.47
N PRO A 460 -4.19 8.64 30.93
CA PRO A 460 -4.36 9.53 32.06
C PRO A 460 -3.92 8.84 33.36
N VAL A 461 -3.42 9.62 34.32
CA VAL A 461 -3.12 9.12 35.68
C VAL A 461 -4.34 8.45 36.32
N HIS A 462 -5.54 9.00 36.07
CA HIS A 462 -6.79 8.39 36.53
C HIS A 462 -7.97 8.66 35.57
N PRO A 463 -8.77 7.64 35.19
CA PRO A 463 -9.87 7.80 34.23
C PRO A 463 -10.97 8.81 34.63
N ALA A 464 -11.19 9.00 35.93
CA ALA A 464 -12.15 10.00 36.42
C ALA A 464 -11.63 11.45 36.34
N PHE A 465 -10.32 11.65 36.19
CA PHE A 465 -9.66 12.95 36.17
C PHE A 465 -8.78 13.06 34.93
N PHE A 466 -9.42 13.17 33.76
CA PHE A 466 -8.69 13.33 32.51
C PHE A 466 -7.94 14.67 32.46
N PRO A 467 -6.75 14.71 31.83
CA PRO A 467 -6.06 15.96 31.57
C PRO A 467 -6.91 16.90 30.70
N THR A 468 -6.70 18.21 30.85
CA THR A 468 -7.43 19.23 30.08
C THR A 468 -7.00 19.32 28.63
N SER A 469 -5.85 18.73 28.27
CA SER A 469 -5.36 18.62 26.89
C SER A 469 -4.84 17.21 26.65
N PHE A 470 -5.35 16.53 25.63
CA PHE A 470 -4.91 15.19 25.25
C PHE A 470 -5.15 14.91 23.75
N LYS A 471 -4.50 13.86 23.23
CA LYS A 471 -4.74 13.37 21.87
C LYS A 471 -5.73 12.20 21.92
N ALA A 472 -6.67 12.19 20.98
CA ALA A 472 -7.63 11.10 20.79
C ALA A 472 -8.01 10.99 19.31
N LEU A 473 -8.59 9.87 18.88
CA LEU A 473 -9.01 9.69 17.49
C LEU A 473 -9.99 10.79 17.03
N ALA A 474 -9.78 11.27 15.81
CA ALA A 474 -10.78 12.07 15.12
C ALA A 474 -11.98 11.19 14.72
N THR A 475 -13.19 11.72 14.83
CA THR A 475 -14.44 11.07 14.39
C THR A 475 -14.58 11.07 12.89
#